data_AF-A0A957P6B0-F1
#
_entry.id   AF-A0A957P6B0-F1
#
_cell.length_a   1.000
_cell.length_b   1.000
_cell.length_c   1.000
_cell.angle_alpha   90.00
_cell.angle_beta   90.00
_cell.angle_gamma   90.00
#
_symmetry.space_group_name_H-M   'P 1'
#
loop_
_entity.id
_entity.type
_entity.pdbx_description
1 polymer ?
#
loop_
_entity_poly.entity_id
_entity_poly.type
_entity_poly.pdbx_seq_one_letter_code
_entity_poly.pdbx_strand_id
1 'polypeptide(L)' 'IYKLAVTNSQLTLSFGGQEPISLRPIATDHCQTDHFQDEGQRKLAFTRGENGAVVGFTLSTGRAWGVQFERASRNI' A
#
# COMPACT_ATOMS: atom_id res chain seq x y z
N ILE A 1 10.12 -9.06 -7.47
CA ILE A 1 9.15 -7.99 -7.83
C ILE A 1 8.07 -7.97 -6.76
N TYR A 2 7.74 -6.80 -6.21
CA TYR A 2 6.63 -6.66 -5.27
C TYR A 2 5.30 -6.61 -6.02
N LYS A 3 4.28 -7.31 -5.53
CA LYS A 3 2.93 -7.28 -6.07
C LYS A 3 1.92 -7.04 -4.96
N LEU A 4 1.02 -6.09 -5.19
CA LEU A 4 -0.16 -5.83 -4.37
C LEU A 4 -1.39 -6.42 -5.05
N ALA A 5 -2.19 -7.17 -4.30
CA ALA A 5 -3.42 -7.78 -4.81
C ALA A 5 -4.48 -7.88 -3.71
N VAL A 6 -5.75 -7.82 -4.08
CA VAL A 6 -6.86 -8.15 -3.19
C VAL A 6 -7.21 -9.62 -3.38
N THR A 7 -7.05 -10.43 -2.34
CA THR A 7 -7.35 -11.87 -2.32
C THR A 7 -8.30 -12.14 -1.16
N ASN A 8 -9.43 -12.81 -1.39
CA ASN A 8 -10.43 -13.09 -0.35
C ASN A 8 -10.82 -11.83 0.47
N SER A 9 -11.03 -10.72 -0.22
CA SER A 9 -11.35 -9.41 0.38
C SER A 9 -10.27 -8.83 1.30
N GLN A 10 -9.03 -9.32 1.21
CA GLN A 10 -7.89 -8.82 1.99
C GLN A 10 -6.78 -8.31 1.06
N LEU A 11 -6.17 -7.17 1.42
CA LEU A 11 -5.01 -6.65 0.71
C LEU A 11 -3.79 -7.50 1.05
N THR A 12 -3.09 -7.98 0.02
CA THR A 12 -1.94 -8.86 0.16
C THR A 12 -0.72 -8.26 -0.55
N LEU A 13 0.44 -8.33 0.10
CA LEU A 13 1.74 -7.99 -0.47
C LEU A 13 2.53 -9.28 -0.69
N SER A 14 2.97 -9.51 -1.92
CA SER A 14 3.82 -10.66 -2.27
C SER A 14 5.14 -10.19 -2.87
N PHE A 15 6.20 -10.97 -2.64
CA PHE A 15 7.53 -10.69 -3.16
C PHE A 15 8.23 -12.00 -3.60
N GLY A 16 8.44 -12.15 -4.92
CA GLY A 16 9.06 -13.36 -5.46
C GLY A 16 8.24 -14.61 -5.16
N GLY A 17 8.89 -15.69 -4.70
CA GLY A 17 8.26 -16.94 -4.29
C GLY A 17 7.94 -17.05 -2.79
N GLN A 18 7.96 -15.92 -2.05
CA GLN A 18 7.61 -15.91 -0.63
C GLN A 18 6.09 -16.00 -0.44
N GLU A 19 5.67 -16.54 0.70
CA GLU A 19 4.26 -16.57 1.08
C GLU A 19 3.68 -15.13 1.12
N PRO A 20 2.50 -14.89 0.54
CA PRO A 20 1.86 -13.58 0.58
C PRO A 20 1.57 -13.11 2.00
N ILE A 21 1.77 -11.82 2.25
CA ILE A 21 1.53 -11.20 3.54
C ILE A 21 0.21 -10.45 3.48
N SER A 22 -0.70 -10.82 4.37
CA SER A 22 -1.94 -10.09 4.58
C SER A 22 -1.70 -8.77 5.30
N LEU A 23 -2.10 -7.67 4.67
CA LEU A 23 -2.14 -6.35 5.28
C LEU A 23 -3.55 -6.06 5.78
N ARG A 24 -3.65 -5.43 6.95
CA ARG A 24 -4.93 -5.05 7.58
C ARG A 24 -5.07 -3.54 7.58
N PRO A 25 -6.29 -3.01 7.35
CA PRO A 25 -6.53 -1.58 7.48
C PRO A 25 -6.27 -1.14 8.92
N ILE A 26 -5.62 -0.01 9.08
CA ILE A 26 -5.51 0.67 10.37
C ILE A 26 -6.31 1.96 10.30
N ALA A 27 -7.15 2.16 11.32
CA ALA A 27 -7.87 3.41 11.45
C ALA A 27 -6.83 4.51 11.70
N THR A 28 -6.76 5.48 10.80
CA THR A 28 -6.09 6.74 11.07
C THR A 28 -7.13 7.82 11.23
N ASP A 29 -6.91 8.61 12.27
CA ASP A 29 -7.59 9.79 12.74
C ASP A 29 -7.73 10.91 11.69
N HIS A 30 -7.06 10.80 10.53
CA HIS A 30 -7.14 11.75 9.43
C HIS A 30 -7.59 11.13 8.09
N CYS A 31 -8.62 11.75 7.52
CA CYS A 31 -9.57 11.23 6.53
C CYS A 31 -9.09 11.25 5.07
N GLN A 32 -7.79 11.05 4.77
CA GLN A 32 -7.27 11.21 3.40
C GLN A 32 -6.36 10.09 2.90
N THR A 33 -6.03 9.10 3.73
CA THR A 33 -5.05 8.07 3.38
C THR A 33 -5.52 6.71 3.89
N ASP A 34 -5.63 5.73 2.99
CA ASP A 34 -5.89 4.35 3.41
C ASP A 34 -4.57 3.74 3.87
N HIS A 35 -4.49 3.41 5.14
CA HIS A 35 -3.32 2.82 5.76
C HIS A 35 -3.52 1.33 6.00
N PHE A 36 -2.51 0.54 5.64
CA PHE A 36 -2.48 -0.89 5.83
C PHE A 36 -1.16 -1.31 6.48
N GLN A 37 -1.20 -2.25 7.42
CA GLN A 37 0.01 -2.82 8.03
C GLN A 37 -0.12 -4.32 8.28
N ASP A 38 1.02 -4.98 8.46
CA ASP A 38 1.07 -6.30 9.09
C ASP A 38 1.43 -6.18 10.58
N GLU A 39 1.54 -7.32 11.27
CA GLU A 39 1.97 -7.37 12.69
C GLU A 39 3.45 -6.97 12.90
N GLY A 40 4.17 -6.66 11.81
CA GLY A 40 5.56 -6.26 11.83
C GLY A 40 5.75 -4.78 11.47
N GLN A 41 6.79 -4.53 10.67
CA GLN A 41 7.20 -3.17 10.26
C GLN A 41 6.73 -2.81 8.84
N ARG A 42 5.90 -3.65 8.20
CA ARG A 42 5.47 -3.40 6.81
C ARG A 42 4.25 -2.50 6.82
N LYS A 43 4.34 -1.37 6.13
CA LYS A 43 3.28 -0.37 6.06
C LYS A 43 3.06 0.04 4.62
N LEU A 44 1.80 0.16 4.23
CA LEU A 44 1.37 0.69 2.95
C LEU A 44 0.38 1.81 3.21
N ALA A 45 0.65 2.99 2.66
CA ALA A 45 -0.21 4.16 2.78
C ALA A 45 -0.59 4.64 1.37
N PHE A 46 -1.87 4.67 1.03
CA PHE A 46 -2.32 5.26 -0.22
C PHE A 46 -2.49 6.77 -0.08
N THR A 47 -1.99 7.52 -1.06
CA THR A 47 -2.20 8.95 -1.17
C THR A 47 -3.35 9.20 -2.12
N ARG A 48 -4.33 10.00 -1.68
CA ARG A 48 -5.47 10.43 -2.50
C ARG A 48 -5.32 11.89 -2.91
N GLY A 49 -5.72 12.19 -4.14
CA GLY A 49 -5.83 13.56 -4.63
C GLY A 49 -7.12 14.23 -4.13
N GLU A 50 -7.30 15.51 -4.46
CA GLU A 50 -8.46 16.32 -4.04
C GLU A 50 -9.81 15.72 -4.47
N ASN A 51 -9.83 14.99 -5.59
CA ASN A 51 -11.01 14.27 -6.10
C ASN A 51 -11.23 12.90 -5.45
N GLY A 52 -10.45 12.55 -4.42
CA GLY A 52 -10.48 11.25 -3.75
C GLY A 52 -9.83 10.11 -4.52
N ALA A 53 -9.32 10.32 -5.74
CA ALA A 53 -8.66 9.27 -6.51
C ALA A 53 -7.29 8.94 -5.91
N VAL A 54 -6.89 7.65 -5.94
CA VAL A 54 -5.52 7.25 -5.57
C VAL A 54 -4.54 7.79 -6.62
N VAL A 55 -3.59 8.60 -6.15
CA VAL A 55 -2.54 9.25 -6.96
C VAL A 55 -1.14 8.71 -6.65
N GLY A 56 -1.00 7.88 -5.62
CA GLY A 56 0.28 7.28 -5.25
C GLY A 56 0.15 6.42 -4.01
N PHE A 57 1.28 5.89 -3.56
CA PHE A 57 1.38 5.21 -2.29
C PHE A 57 2.81 5.23 -1.74
N THR A 58 2.93 5.08 -0.42
CA THR A 58 4.20 4.90 0.28
C THR A 58 4.28 3.47 0.80
N LEU A 59 5.41 2.81 0.55
CA LEU A 59 5.70 1.46 1.02
C LEU A 59 6.90 1.48 1.98
N SER A 60 6.66 1.02 3.20
CA SER A 60 7.70 0.62 4.13
C SER A 60 7.72 -0.90 4.26
N THR A 61 8.92 -1.46 4.26
CA THR A 61 9.21 -2.87 4.46
C THR A 61 10.28 -2.97 5.55
N GLY A 62 10.57 -4.18 6.04
CA GLY A 62 11.71 -4.40 6.94
C GLY A 62 13.08 -4.04 6.36
N ARG A 63 13.19 -3.75 5.04
CA ARG A 63 14.46 -3.43 4.36
C ARG A 63 14.53 -2.02 3.78
N ALA A 64 13.39 -1.37 3.58
CA ALA A 64 13.30 -0.06 2.95
C ALA A 64 12.13 0.69 3.55
N TRP A 65 12.33 1.95 3.93
CA TRP A 65 11.36 2.74 4.66
C TRP A 65 10.95 3.97 3.83
N GLY A 66 9.65 4.24 3.79
CA GLY A 66 9.13 5.46 3.17
C GLY A 66 9.33 5.54 1.66
N VAL A 67 9.39 4.40 0.95
CA VAL A 67 9.56 4.41 -0.51
C VAL A 67 8.28 4.91 -1.16
N GLN A 68 8.36 6.04 -1.85
CA GLN A 68 7.21 6.70 -2.46
C GLN A 68 7.06 6.31 -3.92
N PHE A 69 5.82 6.02 -4.32
CA PHE A 69 5.42 5.70 -5.68
C PHE A 69 4.33 6.66 -6.14
N GLU A 70 4.53 7.25 -7.29
CA GLU A 70 3.52 8.08 -7.95
C GLU A 70 2.75 7.24 -8.97
N ARG A 71 1.46 7.48 -9.08
CA ARG A 71 0.65 6.87 -10.12
C ARG A 71 1.10 7.46 -11.45
N ALA A 72 1.70 6.62 -12.30
CA ALA A 72 1.95 7.00 -13.68
C ALA A 72 0.64 7.42 -14.34
N SER A 73 0.52 8.70 -14.69
CA SER A 73 -0.55 9.19 -15.55
C SER A 73 -0.34 8.59 -16.93
N ARG A 74 -1.38 7.92 -17.46
CA ARG A 74 -1.39 7.54 -18.86
C ARG A 74 -1.66 8.85 -19.61
N ASN A 75 -0.64 9.42 -20.26
CA ASN A 75 -0.88 10.42 -21.32
C ASN A 75 -1.65 9.67 -22.42
N ILE A 76 -2.96 9.85 -22.46
CA ILE A 76 -3.81 9.43 -23.57
C ILE A 76 -4.14 10.69 -24.36
#